data_AF-A0A967LJE1-F1
#
_entry.id   AF-A0A967LJE1-F1
#
_cell.length_a   1.000
_cell.length_b   1.000
_cell.length_c   1.000
_cell.angle_alpha   90.00
_cell.angle_beta   90.00
_cell.angle_gamma   90.00
#
_symmetry.space_group_name_H-M   'P 1'
#
loop_
_entity.id
_entity.type
_entity.pdbx_description
1 polymer ?
#
loop_
_entity_poly.entity_id
_entity_poly.type
_entity_poly.pdbx_seq_one_letter_code
_entity_poly.pdbx_strand_id
1 'polypeptide(L)'
;MGNGPFRFVSRRSGDRWVFEANPDYPEGLGGRPLLDRFVWRVIPENAAQLTEIRVGEVDVVLQPRPGEVRELAEREDLRAAVMPSREFSFIAWNGRRPPLDRAEVRRALAMAIDRSALLRGIRHGFGVLAAGPIMPFHWAYAEDVGPLPVDPDSARALLSAAGIQDRDDDGVLELADGLGLHAGAQVSCGQRCEPGPGGGDPRRPGRARRAGLHPGHGVHHPGRRRDLRRPPVRRGAAGLDRRFPAGPARPLPLGRPGGALPVRVVRQPGGRLPAGPRGPGG
;
A
#
# COMPACT_ATOMS: atom_id res chain seq x y z
N MET A 1 20.58 -21.84 -1.07
CA MET A 1 19.41 -22.63 -1.51
C MET A 1 18.34 -22.48 -0.44
N GLY A 2 17.12 -22.07 -0.80
CA GLY A 2 15.99 -21.95 0.14
C GLY A 2 15.18 -23.25 0.22
N ASN A 3 14.53 -23.50 1.36
CA ASN A 3 13.66 -24.66 1.61
C ASN A 3 12.16 -24.33 1.43
N GLY A 4 11.86 -23.39 0.54
CA GLY A 4 10.50 -22.95 0.27
C GLY A 4 9.71 -23.92 -0.62
N PRO A 5 8.41 -23.64 -0.84
CA PRO A 5 7.55 -24.44 -1.71
C PRO A 5 7.98 -24.42 -3.18
N PHE A 6 8.71 -23.39 -3.60
CA PHE A 6 9.26 -23.30 -4.95
C PHE A 6 10.76 -23.05 -4.92
N ARG A 7 11.46 -23.64 -5.90
CA ARG A 7 12.90 -23.52 -6.10
C ARG A 7 13.16 -22.54 -7.23
N PHE A 8 14.15 -21.68 -7.04
CA PHE A 8 14.61 -20.77 -8.08
C PHE A 8 15.31 -21.56 -9.20
N VAL A 9 14.93 -21.28 -10.45
CA VAL A 9 15.52 -21.93 -11.64
C VAL A 9 16.43 -20.96 -12.37
N SER A 10 15.90 -19.80 -12.77
CA SER A 10 16.66 -18.83 -13.55
C SER A 10 16.10 -17.42 -13.42
N ARG A 11 16.94 -16.45 -13.77
CA ARG A 11 16.57 -15.04 -13.87
C ARG A 11 17.13 -14.47 -15.16
N ARG A 12 16.29 -13.77 -15.91
CA ARG A 12 16.72 -12.84 -16.94
C ARG A 12 16.46 -11.43 -16.44
N SER A 13 17.53 -10.66 -16.25
CA SER A 13 17.44 -9.31 -15.67
C SER A 13 16.49 -8.43 -16.49
N GLY A 14 15.60 -7.70 -15.80
CA GLY A 14 14.60 -6.83 -16.43
C GLY A 14 13.45 -7.54 -17.14
N ASP A 15 13.47 -8.87 -17.28
CA ASP A 15 12.45 -9.63 -18.00
C ASP A 15 11.67 -10.56 -17.06
N ARG A 16 12.32 -11.60 -16.52
CA ARG A 16 11.60 -12.64 -15.76
C ARG A 16 12.42 -13.38 -14.73
N TRP A 17 11.72 -13.96 -13.77
CA TRP A 17 12.23 -14.96 -12.83
C TRP A 17 11.41 -16.24 -12.97
N VAL A 18 12.09 -17.39 -12.99
CA VAL A 18 11.45 -18.69 -13.16
C VAL A 18 11.65 -19.52 -11.90
N PHE A 19 10.56 -20.13 -11.45
CA PHE A 19 10.53 -20.99 -10.27
C PHE A 19 9.78 -22.27 -10.55
N GLU A 20 10.24 -23.38 -9.99
CA GLU A 20 9.63 -24.71 -10.12
C GLU A 20 9.22 -25.24 -8.75
N ALA A 21 8.23 -26.12 -8.73
CA ALA A 21 7.78 -26.79 -7.51
C ALA A 21 8.96 -27.47 -6.80
N ASN A 22 8.98 -27.35 -5.49
CA ASN A 22 9.80 -28.17 -4.64
C ASN A 22 9.02 -29.46 -4.31
N PRO A 23 9.37 -30.62 -4.90
CA PRO A 23 8.69 -31.87 -4.59
C PRO A 23 8.88 -32.28 -3.13
N ASP A 24 9.97 -31.85 -2.50
CA ASP A 24 10.34 -32.21 -1.13
C ASP A 24 9.81 -31.19 -0.10
N TYR A 25 8.87 -30.31 -0.47
CA TYR A 25 8.31 -29.37 0.50
C TYR A 25 7.48 -30.11 1.54
N PRO A 26 7.73 -29.92 2.86
CA PRO A 26 7.10 -30.74 3.89
C PRO A 26 5.57 -30.65 3.88
N GLU A 27 4.91 -31.80 3.95
CA GLU A 27 3.44 -31.91 4.08
C GLU A 27 2.91 -31.11 5.28
N GLY A 28 3.61 -31.16 6.41
CA GLY A 28 3.26 -30.38 7.61
C GLY A 28 3.32 -28.86 7.43
N LEU A 29 3.89 -28.36 6.33
CA LEU A 29 3.95 -26.94 5.97
C LEU A 29 3.13 -26.60 4.72
N GLY A 30 2.40 -27.58 4.16
CA GLY A 30 1.51 -27.38 3.00
C GLY A 30 1.78 -28.32 1.82
N GLY A 31 2.84 -29.13 1.86
CA GLY A 31 3.14 -30.14 0.84
C GLY A 31 3.53 -29.58 -0.53
N ARG A 32 3.87 -30.47 -1.47
CA ARG A 32 4.27 -30.08 -2.82
C ARG A 32 3.21 -29.14 -3.45
N PRO A 33 3.60 -27.98 -4.02
CA PRO A 33 2.63 -27.09 -4.66
C PRO A 33 1.85 -27.77 -5.78
N LEU A 34 0.61 -27.33 -5.97
CA LEU A 34 -0.23 -27.75 -7.09
C LEU A 34 0.30 -27.26 -8.45
N LEU A 35 0.99 -26.12 -8.46
CA LEU A 35 1.62 -25.57 -9.67
C LEU A 35 3.02 -26.17 -9.83
N ASP A 36 3.30 -26.74 -11.00
CA ASP A 36 4.63 -27.26 -11.32
C ASP A 36 5.67 -26.15 -11.51
N ARG A 37 5.23 -25.00 -12.01
CA ARG A 37 6.09 -23.86 -12.34
C ARG A 37 5.31 -22.55 -12.23
N PHE A 38 5.99 -21.48 -11.80
CA PHE A 38 5.49 -20.12 -12.02
C PHE A 38 6.60 -19.21 -12.55
N VAL A 39 6.20 -18.21 -13.33
CA VAL A 39 7.09 -17.22 -13.92
C VAL A 39 6.66 -15.84 -13.46
N TRP A 40 7.57 -15.13 -12.82
CA TRP A 40 7.38 -13.72 -12.47
C TRP A 40 7.91 -12.85 -13.61
N ARG A 41 7.01 -12.29 -14.42
CA ARG A 41 7.37 -11.32 -15.47
C ARG A 41 7.47 -9.91 -14.90
N VAL A 42 8.49 -9.17 -15.31
CA VAL A 42 8.73 -7.78 -14.96
C VAL A 42 8.16 -6.92 -16.07
N ILE A 43 6.94 -6.42 -15.87
CA ILE A 43 6.25 -5.55 -16.84
C ILE A 43 5.91 -4.26 -16.09
N PRO A 44 6.77 -3.24 -16.11
CA PRO A 44 6.59 -2.05 -15.27
C PRO A 44 5.35 -1.24 -15.65
N GLU A 45 5.02 -1.18 -16.93
CA GLU A 45 3.90 -0.42 -17.46
C GLU A 45 2.59 -1.17 -17.23
N ASN A 46 1.71 -0.59 -16.41
CA ASN A 46 0.43 -1.20 -16.09
C ASN A 46 -0.45 -1.42 -17.35
N ALA A 47 -0.47 -0.51 -18.32
CA ALA A 47 -1.19 -0.70 -19.58
C ALA A 47 -0.71 -1.95 -20.36
N ALA A 48 0.60 -2.23 -20.33
CA ALA A 48 1.15 -3.43 -20.93
C ALA A 48 0.71 -4.69 -20.17
N GLN A 49 0.71 -4.68 -18.83
CA GLN A 49 0.16 -5.78 -18.03
C GLN A 49 -1.30 -6.09 -18.39
N LEU A 50 -2.10 -5.06 -18.66
CA LEU A 50 -3.50 -5.21 -19.06
C LEU A 50 -3.67 -5.80 -20.45
N THR A 51 -2.84 -5.41 -21.41
CA THR A 51 -2.84 -6.04 -22.74
C THR A 51 -2.48 -7.52 -22.62
N GLU A 52 -1.41 -7.84 -21.90
CA GLU A 52 -0.89 -9.21 -21.76
C GLU A 52 -1.90 -10.13 -21.06
N ILE A 53 -2.57 -9.67 -20.00
CA ILE A 53 -3.63 -10.45 -19.34
C ILE A 53 -4.84 -10.63 -20.24
N ARG A 54 -5.16 -9.71 -21.15
CA ARG A 54 -6.29 -9.84 -22.09
C ARG A 54 -6.01 -10.86 -23.19
N VAL A 55 -4.78 -10.90 -23.71
CA VAL A 55 -4.38 -11.84 -24.77
C VAL A 55 -3.92 -13.20 -24.24
N GLY A 56 -3.69 -13.33 -22.93
CA GLY A 56 -3.36 -14.60 -22.29
C GLY A 56 -1.86 -14.88 -22.15
N GLU A 57 -1.01 -13.86 -22.33
CA GLU A 57 0.44 -13.97 -22.14
C GLU A 57 0.87 -13.93 -20.65
N VAL A 58 -0.04 -13.50 -19.77
CA VAL A 58 0.06 -13.67 -18.32
C VAL A 58 -1.27 -14.17 -17.76
N ASP A 59 -1.21 -14.90 -16.65
CA ASP A 59 -2.38 -15.46 -15.98
C ASP A 59 -2.87 -14.60 -14.80
N VAL A 60 -1.99 -13.77 -14.23
CA VAL A 60 -2.26 -12.98 -13.02
C VAL A 60 -1.63 -11.59 -13.11
N VAL A 61 -2.43 -10.57 -12.80
CA VAL A 61 -1.99 -9.20 -12.52
C VAL A 61 -2.26 -8.89 -11.05
N LEU A 62 -1.20 -8.54 -10.30
CA LEU A 62 -1.28 -8.45 -8.83
C LEU A 62 -1.84 -7.13 -8.31
N GLN A 63 -1.64 -6.03 -9.04
CA GLN A 63 -2.05 -4.68 -8.62
C GLN A 63 -2.50 -3.84 -9.84
N PRO A 64 -3.58 -4.24 -10.56
CA PRO A 64 -4.21 -3.39 -11.56
C PRO A 64 -4.70 -2.08 -10.92
N ARG A 65 -4.81 -1.01 -11.71
CA ARG A 65 -5.37 0.23 -11.17
C ARG A 65 -6.87 0.04 -10.92
N PRO A 66 -7.43 0.66 -9.86
CA PRO A 66 -8.82 0.41 -9.49
C PRO A 66 -9.84 0.70 -10.60
N GLY A 67 -9.60 1.71 -11.46
CA GLY A 67 -10.49 2.01 -12.58
C GLY A 67 -10.53 0.91 -13.65
N GLU A 68 -9.42 0.21 -13.86
CA GLU A 68 -9.26 -0.83 -14.88
C GLU A 68 -9.84 -2.18 -14.44
N VAL A 69 -9.90 -2.41 -13.12
CA VAL A 69 -10.47 -3.63 -12.53
C VAL A 69 -11.89 -3.88 -13.01
N ARG A 70 -12.70 -2.82 -13.10
CA ARG A 70 -14.13 -2.95 -13.46
C ARG A 70 -14.29 -3.49 -14.88
N GLU A 71 -13.55 -2.92 -15.83
CA GLU A 71 -13.54 -3.37 -17.22
C GLU A 71 -13.07 -4.83 -17.34
N LEU A 72 -12.00 -5.20 -16.61
CA LEU A 72 -11.47 -6.56 -16.65
C LEU A 72 -12.42 -7.58 -16.00
N ALA A 73 -13.23 -7.15 -15.04
CA ALA A 73 -14.23 -8.00 -14.39
C ALA A 73 -15.47 -8.27 -15.25
N GLU A 74 -15.69 -7.50 -16.32
CA GLU A 74 -16.79 -7.74 -17.27
C GLU A 74 -16.50 -8.88 -18.24
N ARG A 75 -15.23 -9.31 -18.35
CA ARG A 75 -14.84 -10.42 -19.21
C ARG A 75 -15.07 -11.77 -18.53
N GLU A 76 -15.66 -12.71 -19.26
CA GLU A 76 -15.92 -14.08 -18.74
C GLU A 76 -14.65 -14.88 -18.46
N ASP A 77 -13.55 -14.59 -19.17
CA ASP A 77 -12.27 -15.29 -19.02
C ASP A 77 -11.40 -14.75 -17.87
N LEU A 78 -11.80 -13.65 -17.23
CA LEU A 78 -11.06 -12.99 -16.16
C LEU A 78 -11.91 -12.86 -14.89
N ARG A 79 -11.25 -12.83 -13.73
CA ARG A 79 -11.91 -12.56 -12.46
C ARG A 79 -11.10 -11.57 -11.64
N ALA A 80 -11.78 -10.54 -11.15
CA ALA A 80 -11.27 -9.69 -10.07
C ALA A 80 -11.37 -10.43 -8.73
N ALA A 81 -10.23 -10.79 -8.16
CA ALA A 81 -10.10 -11.31 -6.81
C ALA A 81 -9.83 -10.15 -5.85
N VAL A 82 -10.85 -9.80 -5.07
CA VAL A 82 -10.83 -8.71 -4.09
C VAL A 82 -10.53 -9.30 -2.71
N MET A 83 -9.44 -8.88 -2.06
CA MET A 83 -8.94 -9.52 -0.84
C MET A 83 -8.64 -8.47 0.25
N PRO A 84 -8.90 -8.72 1.54
CA PRO A 84 -8.45 -7.82 2.62
C PRO A 84 -6.94 -7.57 2.58
N SER A 85 -6.52 -6.30 2.54
CA SER A 85 -5.11 -5.91 2.63
C SER A 85 -4.67 -5.71 4.06
N ARG A 86 -3.39 -5.96 4.31
CA ARG A 86 -2.68 -5.41 5.48
C ARG A 86 -2.05 -4.03 5.20
N GLU A 87 -2.30 -3.47 4.03
CA GLU A 87 -1.81 -2.15 3.64
C GLU A 87 -2.85 -1.06 3.96
N PHE A 88 -2.35 0.11 4.35
CA PHE A 88 -3.12 1.34 4.46
C PHE A 88 -2.30 2.51 3.92
N SER A 89 -2.98 3.53 3.39
CA SER A 89 -2.36 4.76 2.91
C SER A 89 -2.61 5.86 3.93
N PHE A 90 -1.58 6.66 4.23
CA PHE A 90 -1.67 7.74 5.20
C PHE A 90 -0.71 8.87 4.83
N ILE A 91 -0.96 10.05 5.40
CA ILE A 91 -0.02 11.17 5.37
C ILE A 91 0.78 11.11 6.67
N ALA A 92 2.10 10.95 6.53
CA ALA A 92 3.02 11.01 7.66
C ALA A 92 3.43 12.47 7.89
N TRP A 93 2.82 13.12 8.87
CA TRP A 93 3.18 14.48 9.25
C TRP A 93 4.51 14.50 10.00
N ASN A 94 5.44 15.38 9.58
CA ASN A 94 6.70 15.56 10.28
C ASN A 94 6.51 16.44 11.53
N GLY A 95 6.15 15.82 12.66
CA GLY A 95 5.94 16.49 13.94
C GLY A 95 7.20 17.12 14.57
N ARG A 96 8.34 17.14 13.87
CA ARG A 96 9.58 17.81 14.31
C ARG A 96 9.77 19.18 13.67
N ARG A 97 8.88 19.58 12.76
CA ARG A 97 8.97 20.84 12.02
C ARG A 97 7.72 21.67 12.24
N PRO A 98 7.85 22.94 12.67
CA PRO A 98 6.75 23.87 12.68
C PRO A 98 6.13 24.05 11.28
N PRO A 99 4.80 24.27 11.17
CA PRO A 99 3.80 24.22 12.24
C PRO A 99 3.26 22.81 12.53
N LEU A 100 3.80 21.77 11.87
CA LEU A 100 3.32 20.40 11.95
C LEU A 100 3.68 19.69 13.27
N ASP A 101 4.50 20.30 14.11
CA ASP A 101 4.80 19.87 15.49
C ASP A 101 3.57 19.97 16.41
N ARG A 102 2.68 20.92 16.14
CA ARG A 102 1.41 21.10 16.87
C ARG A 102 0.37 20.05 16.47
N ALA A 103 -0.22 19.38 17.45
CA ALA A 103 -1.20 18.32 17.20
C ALA A 103 -2.50 18.86 16.60
N GLU A 104 -2.90 20.05 17.01
CA GLU A 104 -4.09 20.78 16.57
C GLU A 104 -4.00 21.11 15.09
N VAL A 105 -2.82 21.56 14.62
CA VAL A 105 -2.57 21.85 13.21
C VAL A 105 -2.69 20.58 12.38
N ARG A 106 -2.07 19.46 12.80
CA ARG A 106 -2.19 18.18 12.09
C ARG A 106 -3.64 17.67 12.05
N ARG A 107 -4.39 17.88 13.14
CA ARG A 107 -5.82 17.52 13.20
C ARG A 107 -6.64 18.36 12.23
N ALA A 108 -6.42 19.67 12.21
CA ALA A 108 -7.09 20.57 11.28
C ALA A 108 -6.82 20.17 9.82
N LEU A 109 -5.56 19.92 9.46
CA LEU A 109 -5.18 19.47 8.12
C LEU A 109 -5.86 18.13 7.75
N ALA A 110 -5.98 17.21 8.70
CA ALA A 110 -6.67 15.94 8.46
C ALA A 110 -8.19 16.09 8.28
N MET A 111 -8.82 17.07 8.96
CA MET A 111 -10.25 17.40 8.82
C MET A 111 -10.56 18.14 7.53
N ALA A 112 -9.60 18.90 7.00
CA ALA A 112 -9.75 19.61 5.72
C ALA A 112 -9.72 18.68 4.50
N ILE A 113 -9.24 17.45 4.64
CA ILE A 113 -9.10 16.50 3.52
C ILE A 113 -10.35 15.62 3.41
N ASP A 114 -11.08 15.73 2.30
CA ASP A 114 -12.18 14.80 1.99
C ASP A 114 -11.67 13.42 1.56
N ARG A 115 -11.40 12.58 2.56
CA ARG A 115 -10.95 11.20 2.36
C ARG A 115 -12.00 10.32 1.66
N SER A 116 -13.28 10.65 1.78
CA SER A 116 -14.36 9.94 1.09
C SER A 116 -14.35 10.25 -0.41
N ALA A 117 -14.14 11.52 -0.76
CA ALA A 117 -13.93 11.93 -2.16
C ALA A 117 -12.68 11.28 -2.75
N LEU A 118 -11.57 11.20 -2.00
CA LEU A 118 -10.36 10.49 -2.46
C LEU A 118 -10.62 8.99 -2.70
N LEU A 119 -11.34 8.33 -1.79
CA LEU A 119 -11.71 6.92 -1.93
C LEU A 119 -12.58 6.68 -3.18
N ARG A 120 -13.53 7.57 -3.46
CA ARG A 120 -14.38 7.47 -4.66
C ARG A 120 -13.62 7.84 -5.94
N GLY A 121 -12.92 8.97 -5.95
CA GLY A 121 -12.31 9.54 -7.15
C GLY A 121 -11.02 8.85 -7.58
N ILE A 122 -10.16 8.44 -6.63
CA ILE A 122 -8.85 7.84 -6.94
C ILE A 122 -8.92 6.32 -6.82
N ARG A 123 -9.61 5.80 -5.81
CA ARG A 123 -9.67 4.36 -5.57
C ARG A 123 -10.91 3.70 -6.14
N HIS A 124 -11.80 4.44 -6.82
CA HIS A 124 -13.03 3.91 -7.41
C HIS A 124 -13.89 3.09 -6.43
N GLY A 125 -13.87 3.46 -5.14
CA GLY A 125 -14.58 2.73 -4.07
C GLY A 125 -13.87 1.47 -3.56
N PHE A 126 -12.71 1.11 -4.10
CA PHE A 126 -11.91 -0.02 -3.61
C PHE A 126 -11.15 0.35 -2.34
N GLY A 127 -11.80 0.11 -1.21
CA GLY A 127 -11.23 0.20 0.13
C GLY A 127 -12.21 0.76 1.15
N VAL A 128 -11.74 0.95 2.38
CA VAL A 128 -12.50 1.57 3.46
C VAL A 128 -11.70 2.72 4.06
N LEU A 129 -12.40 3.70 4.63
CA LEU A 129 -11.75 4.79 5.35
C LEU A 129 -11.04 4.24 6.58
N ALA A 130 -9.75 4.57 6.70
CA ALA A 130 -8.97 4.21 7.87
C ALA A 130 -9.34 5.11 9.06
N ALA A 131 -9.74 4.49 10.16
CA ALA A 131 -9.88 5.16 11.46
C ALA A 131 -8.54 5.27 12.21
N GLY A 132 -7.61 4.36 11.94
CA GLY A 132 -6.30 4.29 12.57
C GLY A 132 -5.35 3.34 11.83
N PRO A 133 -4.21 3.01 12.42
CA PRO A 133 -3.18 2.18 11.79
C PRO A 133 -3.51 0.68 11.80
N ILE A 134 -4.58 0.28 12.50
CA ILE A 134 -5.00 -1.12 12.62
C ILE A 134 -6.19 -1.39 11.70
N MET A 135 -6.12 -2.49 10.95
CA MET A 135 -7.15 -2.87 9.98
C MET A 135 -8.37 -3.51 10.68
N PRO A 136 -9.60 -3.36 10.13
CA PRO A 136 -10.83 -3.86 10.77
C PRO A 136 -10.87 -5.37 11.08
N PHE A 137 -10.13 -6.19 10.34
CA PHE A 137 -10.07 -7.64 10.56
C PHE A 137 -9.03 -8.06 11.62
N HIS A 138 -8.25 -7.13 12.15
CA HIS A 138 -7.19 -7.43 13.10
C HIS A 138 -7.76 -7.50 14.52
N TRP A 139 -7.29 -8.45 15.33
CA TRP A 139 -7.80 -8.66 16.71
C TRP A 139 -7.66 -7.44 17.63
N ALA A 140 -6.68 -6.57 17.35
CA ALA A 140 -6.44 -5.33 18.10
C ALA A 140 -7.14 -4.10 17.50
N TYR A 141 -8.10 -4.30 16.59
CA TYR A 141 -8.88 -3.19 16.03
C TYR A 141 -9.82 -2.62 17.09
N ALA A 142 -9.82 -1.29 17.21
CA ALA A 142 -10.72 -0.57 18.10
C ALA A 142 -11.99 -0.20 17.33
N GLU A 143 -13.10 -0.87 17.64
CA GLU A 143 -14.40 -0.66 16.97
C GLU A 143 -15.08 0.66 17.37
N ASP A 144 -14.73 1.20 18.53
CA ASP A 144 -15.25 2.44 19.10
C ASP A 144 -14.56 3.70 18.53
N VAL A 145 -13.47 3.52 17.77
CA VAL A 145 -12.74 4.63 17.14
C VAL A 145 -13.12 4.73 15.66
N GLY A 146 -13.90 5.77 15.34
CA GLY A 146 -14.29 6.09 13.97
C GLY A 146 -13.26 6.96 13.23
N PRO A 147 -13.34 7.03 11.87
CA PRO A 147 -12.56 7.98 11.11
C PRO A 147 -12.90 9.42 11.49
N LEU A 148 -11.86 10.27 11.62
CA LEU A 148 -12.04 11.72 11.79
C LEU A 148 -12.95 12.33 10.70
N PRO A 149 -14.03 13.04 11.03
CA PRO A 149 -14.91 13.61 10.02
C PRO A 149 -14.21 14.68 9.18
N VAL A 150 -14.72 14.88 7.97
CA VAL A 150 -14.34 16.00 7.10
C VAL A 150 -15.13 17.20 7.59
N ASP A 151 -14.44 18.23 8.04
CA ASP A 151 -15.05 19.43 8.60
C ASP A 151 -14.09 20.62 8.39
N PRO A 152 -14.17 21.27 7.22
CA PRO A 152 -13.31 22.41 6.87
C PRO A 152 -13.51 23.63 7.79
N ASP A 153 -14.69 23.81 8.36
CA ASP A 153 -14.98 24.95 9.23
C ASP A 153 -14.27 24.79 10.57
N SER A 154 -14.39 23.61 11.20
CA SER A 154 -13.62 23.28 12.40
C SER A 154 -12.11 23.26 12.13
N ALA A 155 -11.68 22.82 10.94
CA ALA A 155 -10.28 22.90 10.54
C ALA A 155 -9.77 24.35 10.50
N ARG A 156 -10.53 25.27 9.89
CA ARG A 156 -10.20 26.69 9.85
C ARG A 156 -10.13 27.29 11.25
N ALA A 157 -11.09 26.98 12.12
CA ALA A 157 -11.09 27.45 13.51
C ALA A 157 -9.84 26.97 14.29
N LEU A 158 -9.44 25.70 14.14
CA LEU A 158 -8.23 25.16 14.76
C LEU A 158 -6.94 25.81 14.22
N LEU A 159 -6.88 26.12 12.93
CA LEU A 159 -5.76 26.82 12.32
C LEU A 159 -5.67 28.27 12.81
N SER A 160 -6.80 28.99 12.82
CA SER A 160 -6.86 30.37 13.34
C SER A 160 -6.46 30.44 14.81
N ALA A 161 -6.91 29.49 15.65
CA ALA A 161 -6.49 29.38 17.05
C ALA A 161 -4.99 29.09 17.20
N ALA A 162 -4.34 28.53 16.17
CA ALA A 162 -2.90 28.33 16.11
C ALA A 162 -2.14 29.53 15.50
N GLY A 163 -2.83 30.64 15.21
CA GLY A 163 -2.25 31.84 14.58
C GLY A 163 -2.05 31.69 13.06
N ILE A 164 -2.68 30.71 12.45
CA ILE A 164 -2.59 30.40 11.02
C ILE A 164 -3.90 30.80 10.35
N GLN A 165 -3.85 31.85 9.54
CA GLN A 165 -5.03 32.42 8.88
C GLN A 165 -4.61 33.17 7.63
N ASP A 166 -5.52 33.23 6.68
CA ASP A 166 -5.41 34.10 5.50
C ASP A 166 -5.65 35.55 5.95
N ARG A 167 -4.66 36.41 5.78
CA ARG A 167 -4.68 37.82 6.23
C ARG A 167 -4.89 38.81 5.10
N ASP A 168 -4.61 38.42 3.86
CA ASP A 168 -4.69 39.27 2.67
C ASP A 168 -5.74 38.80 1.64
N ASP A 169 -6.52 37.77 1.99
CA ASP A 169 -7.62 37.20 1.20
C ASP A 169 -7.15 36.64 -0.16
N ASP A 170 -5.91 36.15 -0.22
CA ASP A 170 -5.31 35.57 -1.43
C ASP A 170 -5.57 34.05 -1.56
N GLY A 171 -6.19 33.44 -0.55
CA GLY A 171 -6.51 32.02 -0.48
C GLY A 171 -5.40 31.14 0.08
N VAL A 172 -4.25 31.69 0.44
CA VAL A 172 -3.18 31.06 1.19
C VAL A 172 -3.36 31.38 2.68
N LEU A 173 -2.89 30.50 3.56
CA LEU A 173 -2.90 30.77 5.00
C LEU A 173 -1.51 31.21 5.40
N GLU A 174 -1.34 32.26 6.19
CA GLU A 174 -0.02 32.66 6.69
C GLU A 174 0.15 32.21 8.15
N LEU A 175 1.38 31.82 8.48
CA LEU A 175 1.84 31.58 9.84
C LEU A 175 1.86 32.88 10.66
N ALA A 176 2.10 32.77 11.97
CA ALA A 176 2.14 33.93 12.87
C ALA A 176 3.26 34.95 12.53
N ASP A 177 4.30 34.51 11.83
CA ASP A 177 5.40 35.36 11.34
C ASP A 177 5.10 36.01 9.97
N GLY A 178 3.91 35.81 9.41
CA GLY A 178 3.48 36.36 8.13
C GLY A 178 3.94 35.58 6.90
N LEU A 179 4.62 34.44 7.08
CA LEU A 179 5.00 33.57 5.95
C LEU A 179 3.84 32.68 5.53
N GLY A 180 3.63 32.54 4.22
CA GLY A 180 2.66 31.60 3.66
C GLY A 180 2.88 30.15 4.11
N LEU A 181 1.80 29.44 4.38
CA LEU A 181 1.79 28.04 4.80
C LEU A 181 2.10 27.14 3.60
N HIS A 182 3.37 26.81 3.46
CA HIS A 182 3.82 25.85 2.47
C HIS A 182 4.28 24.55 3.15
N ALA A 183 3.72 23.42 2.70
CA ALA A 183 4.14 22.09 3.12
C ALA A 183 4.57 21.27 1.91
N GLY A 184 5.84 20.84 1.90
CA GLY A 184 6.33 19.89 0.89
C GLY A 184 5.77 18.50 1.15
N ALA A 185 5.05 17.93 0.18
CA ALA A 185 4.60 16.55 0.21
C ALA A 185 5.61 15.66 -0.51
N GLN A 186 6.18 14.70 0.20
CA GLN A 186 6.99 13.65 -0.39
C GLN A 186 6.13 12.40 -0.53
N VAL A 187 5.85 12.03 -1.77
CA VAL A 187 5.22 10.75 -2.07
C VAL A 187 6.34 9.75 -2.32
N SER A 188 6.30 8.62 -1.61
CA SER A 188 7.14 7.49 -2.01
C SER A 188 6.59 6.93 -3.32
N CYS A 189 7.05 7.47 -4.44
CA CYS A 189 6.94 6.74 -5.69
C CYS A 189 7.92 5.57 -5.56
N GLY A 190 7.40 4.35 -5.43
CA GLY A 190 8.25 3.16 -5.48
C GLY A 190 9.21 3.25 -6.66
N GLN A 191 10.52 3.13 -6.39
CA GLN A 191 11.66 3.09 -7.33
C GLN A 191 11.70 4.10 -8.50
N ARG A 192 10.86 5.13 -8.57
CA ARG A 192 10.81 6.07 -9.70
C ARG A 192 10.33 7.46 -9.28
N CYS A 193 11.23 8.17 -8.58
CA CYS A 193 11.29 9.63 -8.69
C CYS A 193 12.64 9.94 -9.35
N GLU A 194 12.69 9.94 -10.68
CA GLU A 194 13.74 10.71 -11.36
C GLU A 194 13.34 12.19 -11.24
N PRO A 195 14.20 13.07 -10.71
CA PRO A 195 13.92 14.50 -10.75
C PRO A 195 13.91 14.94 -12.21
N GLY A 196 12.83 15.60 -12.63
CA GLY A 196 12.78 16.25 -13.94
C GLY A 196 13.94 17.24 -14.10
N PRO A 197 14.36 17.54 -15.34
CA PRO A 197 15.50 18.41 -15.60
C PRO A 197 15.13 19.83 -15.14
N GLY A 198 15.61 20.23 -13.96
CA GLY A 198 15.39 21.57 -13.41
C GLY A 198 15.39 21.69 -11.89
N GLY A 199 15.29 20.58 -11.14
CA GLY A 199 15.34 20.62 -9.67
C GLY A 199 16.77 20.52 -9.14
N GLY A 200 17.37 21.65 -8.76
CA GLY A 200 18.67 21.66 -8.07
C GLY A 200 18.65 20.83 -6.78
N ASP A 201 19.69 20.03 -6.57
CA ASP A 201 19.87 19.19 -5.38
C ASP A 201 20.08 20.05 -4.12
N PRO A 202 19.15 20.02 -3.14
CA PRO A 202 19.30 20.79 -1.90
C PRO A 202 20.37 20.20 -0.94
N ARG A 203 21.10 19.15 -1.34
CA ARG A 203 22.14 18.50 -0.52
C ARG A 203 23.56 18.90 -0.86
N ARG A 204 23.79 19.99 -1.61
CA ARG A 204 25.14 20.58 -1.77
C ARG A 204 25.38 21.71 -0.76
N PRO A 205 25.96 21.44 0.43
CA PRO A 205 26.54 22.51 1.24
C PRO A 205 27.81 23.03 0.56
N GLY A 206 27.83 24.34 0.31
CA GLY A 206 29.01 25.08 -0.12
C GLY A 206 30.17 24.91 0.88
N ARG A 207 31.39 24.82 0.33
CA ARG A 207 32.65 24.70 1.08
C ARG A 207 32.77 25.78 2.16
N ALA A 208 32.82 25.36 3.43
CA ALA A 208 33.39 26.14 4.52
C ALA A 208 34.31 25.24 5.38
N ARG A 209 35.34 25.85 5.95
CA ARG A 209 36.66 25.28 6.29
C ARG A 209 36.67 24.41 7.55
N ARG A 210 37.62 23.46 7.59
CA ARG A 210 37.99 22.61 8.74
C ARG A 210 38.67 23.42 9.86
N ALA A 211 38.27 23.14 11.10
CA ALA A 211 39.05 23.10 12.35
C ALA A 211 38.09 22.48 13.40
N GLY A 212 38.39 21.58 14.33
CA GLY A 212 39.60 20.93 14.82
C GLY A 212 39.25 20.41 16.24
N LEU A 213 39.50 19.12 16.49
CA LEU A 213 39.79 18.48 17.80
C LEU A 213 38.69 18.25 18.88
N HIS A 214 38.64 16.98 19.31
CA HIS A 214 38.04 16.33 20.51
C HIS A 214 38.72 16.79 21.83
N PRO A 215 38.23 16.50 23.08
CA PRO A 215 37.67 15.23 23.64
C PRO A 215 36.36 15.43 24.43
N GLY A 216 35.55 14.45 24.87
CA GLY A 216 35.80 13.10 25.35
C GLY A 216 35.47 13.07 26.85
N HIS A 217 34.20 12.81 27.23
CA HIS A 217 33.82 12.46 28.60
C HIS A 217 32.64 11.49 28.60
N GLY A 218 32.89 10.29 29.14
CA GLY A 218 31.87 9.29 29.42
C GLY A 218 31.13 9.60 30.72
N VAL A 219 29.85 9.25 30.77
CA VAL A 219 29.09 9.19 32.02
C VAL A 219 28.32 7.87 32.05
N HIS A 220 28.68 7.05 33.02
CA HIS A 220 27.98 5.86 33.47
C HIS A 220 26.61 6.22 34.06
N HIS A 221 25.57 5.45 33.72
CA HIS A 221 24.33 5.41 34.52
C HIS A 221 23.99 3.96 34.91
N PRO A 222 23.58 3.71 36.17
CA PRO A 222 23.38 2.37 36.69
C PRO A 222 22.02 1.79 36.30
N GLY A 223 21.99 0.47 36.11
CA GLY A 223 20.82 -0.28 35.70
C GLY A 223 19.75 -0.39 36.79
N ARG A 224 18.50 -0.45 36.34
CA ARG A 224 17.40 -1.12 37.05
C ARG A 224 16.75 -2.13 36.10
N ARG A 225 17.03 -3.40 36.32
CA ARG A 225 16.30 -4.52 35.71
C ARG A 225 14.92 -4.58 36.37
N ARG A 226 13.85 -4.40 35.60
CA ARG A 226 12.49 -4.79 36.02
C ARG A 226 12.16 -6.12 35.35
N ASP A 227 12.00 -7.14 36.17
CA ASP A 227 11.53 -8.47 35.79
C ASP A 227 10.09 -8.39 35.27
N LEU A 228 9.92 -8.54 33.96
CA LEU A 228 8.62 -8.80 33.34
C LEU A 228 8.48 -10.30 33.12
N ARG A 229 7.90 -10.99 34.11
CA ARG A 229 7.43 -12.37 33.96
C ARG A 229 6.28 -12.39 32.95
N ARG A 230 6.46 -13.12 31.84
CA ARG A 230 5.40 -13.40 30.84
C ARG A 230 4.46 -14.50 31.38
N PRO A 231 3.13 -14.38 31.24
CA PRO A 231 2.22 -15.50 31.49
C PRO A 231 2.18 -16.46 30.27
N PRO A 232 1.85 -17.75 30.47
CA PRO A 232 1.93 -18.78 29.43
C PRO A 232 0.74 -18.73 28.46
N VAL A 233 1.04 -18.83 27.16
CA VAL A 233 0.04 -19.02 26.08
C VAL A 233 -0.29 -20.50 25.97
N ARG A 234 -1.53 -20.90 26.27
CA ARG A 234 -2.05 -22.24 26.00
C ARG A 234 -2.23 -22.42 24.48
N ARG A 235 -1.57 -23.43 23.90
CA ARG A 235 -1.81 -23.90 22.53
C ARG A 235 -3.07 -24.77 22.50
N GLY A 236 -4.15 -24.26 21.92
CA GLY A 236 -5.29 -25.07 21.49
C GLY A 236 -5.18 -25.31 19.99
N ALA A 237 -4.94 -26.56 19.60
CA ALA A 237 -5.01 -27.01 18.21
C ALA A 237 -6.48 -27.27 17.84
N ALA A 238 -6.98 -26.57 16.82
CA ALA A 238 -8.21 -26.92 16.13
C ALA A 238 -7.97 -26.74 14.63
N GLY A 239 -7.92 -27.87 13.91
CA GLY A 239 -7.75 -27.90 12.47
C GLY A 239 -8.95 -27.29 11.76
N LEU A 240 -8.69 -26.47 10.75
CA LEU A 240 -9.70 -26.00 9.81
C LEU A 240 -9.37 -26.57 8.43
N ASP A 241 -9.98 -27.73 8.15
CA ASP A 241 -10.13 -28.27 6.81
C ASP A 241 -11.19 -27.41 6.09
N ARG A 242 -10.77 -26.61 5.11
CA ARG A 242 -11.68 -25.83 4.25
C ARG A 242 -11.31 -26.05 2.80
N ARG A 243 -11.87 -27.13 2.23
CA ARG A 243 -12.04 -27.30 0.79
C ARG A 243 -12.93 -26.16 0.26
N PHE A 244 -12.44 -25.41 -0.73
CA PHE A 244 -13.25 -24.45 -1.47
C PHE A 244 -14.07 -25.21 -2.53
N PRO A 245 -15.41 -25.18 -2.53
CA PRO A 245 -16.19 -25.75 -3.62
C PRO A 245 -16.17 -24.83 -4.83
N ALA A 246 -15.93 -25.41 -6.01
CA ALA A 246 -16.13 -24.78 -7.30
C ALA A 246 -17.64 -24.69 -7.58
N GLY A 247 -18.17 -23.47 -7.70
CA GLY A 247 -19.55 -23.19 -8.07
C GLY A 247 -19.62 -21.91 -8.90
N PRO A 248 -20.67 -21.73 -9.73
CA PRO A 248 -20.76 -20.62 -10.68
C PRO A 248 -20.78 -19.26 -9.97
N ALA A 249 -20.17 -18.27 -10.62
CA ALA A 249 -19.97 -16.92 -10.12
C ALA A 249 -21.28 -16.28 -9.66
N ARG A 250 -21.45 -16.11 -8.34
CA ARG A 250 -22.50 -15.25 -7.78
C ARG A 250 -22.06 -13.78 -7.89
N PRO A 251 -22.99 -12.85 -8.16
CA PRO A 251 -22.70 -11.42 -8.11
C PRO A 251 -22.18 -11.03 -6.73
N LEU A 252 -21.17 -10.15 -6.72
CA LEU A 252 -20.50 -9.66 -5.51
C LEU A 252 -21.52 -9.10 -4.50
N PRO A 253 -21.61 -9.62 -3.27
CA PRO A 253 -22.29 -8.91 -2.20
C PRO A 253 -21.41 -7.71 -1.80
N LEU A 254 -21.80 -6.52 -2.26
CA LEU A 254 -21.37 -5.25 -1.68
C LEU A 254 -21.96 -5.16 -0.26
N GLY A 255 -21.33 -5.80 0.72
CA GLY A 255 -21.91 -5.92 2.04
C GLY A 255 -20.98 -6.58 3.06
N ARG A 256 -19.89 -5.89 3.42
CA ARG A 256 -19.30 -5.86 4.78
C ARG A 256 -18.10 -4.89 4.80
N PRO A 257 -17.95 -4.04 5.83
CA PRO A 257 -16.88 -3.04 5.87
C PRO A 257 -15.57 -3.75 6.21
N GLY A 258 -14.70 -3.95 5.22
CA GLY A 258 -13.53 -4.81 5.39
C GLY A 258 -12.31 -4.38 4.58
N GLY A 259 -11.60 -3.37 5.08
CA GLY A 259 -10.21 -3.06 4.69
C GLY A 259 -10.01 -2.46 3.29
N ALA A 260 -8.82 -1.91 3.05
CA ALA A 260 -8.35 -1.68 1.69
C ALA A 260 -8.35 -3.03 0.96
N LEU A 261 -8.92 -3.10 -0.23
CA LEU A 261 -9.02 -4.34 -0.97
C LEU A 261 -8.10 -4.28 -2.19
N PRO A 262 -6.83 -4.73 -2.11
CA PRO A 262 -6.04 -5.00 -3.29
C PRO A 262 -6.83 -5.97 -4.15
N VAL A 263 -7.01 -5.55 -5.39
CA VAL A 263 -7.61 -6.40 -6.40
C VAL A 263 -6.49 -7.11 -7.12
N ARG A 264 -6.66 -8.39 -7.36
CA ARG A 264 -5.85 -9.14 -8.32
C ARG A 264 -6.75 -9.51 -9.48
N VAL A 265 -6.26 -9.44 -10.71
CA VAL A 265 -6.99 -9.99 -11.86
C VAL A 265 -6.37 -11.32 -12.22
N VAL A 266 -7.20 -12.35 -12.25
CA VAL A 266 -6.79 -13.74 -12.45
C VAL A 266 -7.59 -14.33 -13.61
N ARG A 267 -6.90 -14.96 -14.56
CA ARG A 267 -7.52 -15.72 -15.65
C ARG A 267 -8.21 -16.98 -15.11
N GLN A 268 -9.41 -17.26 -15.59
CA GLN A 268 -10.15 -18.46 -15.20
C GLN A 268 -9.69 -19.68 -16.02
N PRO A 269 -9.44 -20.83 -15.37
CA PRO A 269 -9.16 -22.07 -16.07
C PRO A 269 -10.42 -22.49 -16.87
N GLY A 270 -10.29 -22.58 -18.19
CA GLY A 270 -11.38 -22.97 -19.11
C GLY A 270 -12.02 -21.84 -19.92
N GLY A 271 -11.63 -20.58 -19.70
CA GLY A 271 -12.02 -19.48 -20.59
C GLY A 271 -11.37 -19.63 -21.95
N ARG A 272 -12.10 -20.14 -22.95
CA ARG A 272 -11.63 -20.17 -24.34
C ARG A 272 -11.30 -18.74 -24.77
N LEU A 273 -10.06 -18.52 -25.20
CA LEU A 273 -9.75 -17.37 -26.05
C LEU A 273 -10.68 -17.40 -27.27
N PRO A 274 -11.32 -16.29 -27.68
CA PRO A 274 -11.84 -16.22 -29.03
C PRO A 274 -10.67 -16.47 -29.98
N ALA A 275 -10.80 -17.50 -30.83
CA ALA A 275 -9.76 -17.85 -31.78
C ALA A 275 -9.45 -16.60 -32.63
N GLY A 276 -8.22 -16.08 -32.50
CA GLY A 276 -7.74 -15.01 -33.37
C GLY A 276 -7.82 -15.45 -34.83
N PRO A 277 -7.96 -14.49 -35.78
CA PRO A 277 -8.07 -14.83 -37.19
C PRO A 277 -6.85 -15.63 -37.61
N ARG A 278 -7.09 -16.84 -38.14
CA ARG A 278 -6.05 -17.63 -38.79
C ARG A 278 -5.53 -16.80 -39.96
N GLY A 279 -4.26 -16.38 -39.89
CA GLY A 279 -3.58 -15.77 -41.03
C GLY A 279 -3.60 -16.74 -42.22
N PRO A 280 -3.65 -16.22 -43.46
CA PRO A 280 -3.68 -17.07 -44.64
C PRO A 280 -2.36 -17.84 -44.73
N GLY A 281 -2.46 -19.15 -44.81
CA GLY A 281 -1.31 -20.03 -45.05
C GLY A 281 -0.72 -19.77 -46.43
N GLY A 282 0.61 -19.78 -46.48
CA GLY A 282 1.45 -19.91 -47.67
C GLY A 282 2.57 -20.87 -47.35
#